data_AF-A0A542RND8-F1
#
_entry.id   AF-A0A542RND8-F1
#
_cell.length_a   1.000
_cell.length_b   1.000
_cell.length_c   1.000
_cell.angle_alpha   90.00
_cell.angle_beta   90.00
_cell.angle_gamma   90.00
#
_symmetry.space_group_name_H-M   'P 1'
#
loop_
_entity.id
_entity.type
_entity.pdbx_description
1 polymer ?
#
loop_
_entity_poly.entity_id
_entity_poly.type
_entity_poly.pdbx_seq_one_letter_code
_entity_poly.pdbx_strand_id
1 'polypeptide(L)'
;MLECMADPPSLPALSRMIGLNDYKLKAGFKAMFGTTVFGYLREKRLEKALFLLQQGEMNVTETSSAIGYTNTSYFAEAFREKYGVNPSAFVRRSSNR
;
A
#
# COMPACT_ATOMS: atom_id res chain seq x y z
N MET A 1 11.44 13.63 3.06
CA MET A 1 9.98 13.83 3.24
C MET A 1 9.21 12.58 2.77
N LEU A 2 9.62 11.38 3.24
CA LEU A 2 9.07 10.08 2.82
C LEU A 2 9.48 8.95 3.79
N GLU A 3 9.59 9.25 5.08
CA GLU A 3 10.26 8.35 6.04
C GLU A 3 9.34 7.41 6.86
N CYS A 4 8.01 7.42 6.66
CA CYS A 4 7.13 6.57 7.46
C CYS A 4 6.04 5.91 6.61
N MET A 5 6.43 4.92 5.80
CA MET A 5 5.49 4.03 5.09
C MET A 5 5.03 2.82 5.93
N ALA A 6 5.70 2.53 7.05
CA ALA A 6 5.41 1.35 7.88
C ALA A 6 4.21 1.55 8.84
N ASP A 7 3.88 2.80 9.19
CA ASP A 7 2.77 3.13 10.07
C ASP A 7 1.97 4.32 9.51
N PRO A 8 1.08 4.07 8.53
CA PRO A 8 0.37 5.13 7.84
C PRO A 8 -0.63 5.79 8.80
N PRO A 9 -0.54 7.12 9.01
CA PRO A 9 -1.42 7.83 9.93
C PRO A 9 -2.90 7.56 9.61
N SER A 10 -3.70 7.35 10.65
CA SER A 10 -5.16 7.23 10.54
C SER A 10 -5.74 8.44 9.80
N LEU A 11 -6.92 8.30 9.18
CA LEU A 11 -7.56 9.39 8.43
C LEU A 11 -7.62 10.74 9.22
N PRO A 12 -7.89 10.75 10.54
CA PRO A 12 -7.82 11.97 11.35
C PRO A 12 -6.41 12.56 11.50
N ALA A 13 -5.38 11.71 11.52
CA ALA A 13 -3.98 12.13 11.60
C ALA A 13 -3.49 12.69 10.26
N LEU A 14 -3.88 12.07 9.14
CA LEU A 14 -3.72 12.66 7.81
C LEU A 14 -4.39 14.03 7.74
N SER A 15 -5.68 14.15 8.05
CA SER A 15 -6.39 15.44 8.03
C SER A 15 -5.78 16.53 8.92
N ARG A 16 -5.23 16.16 10.09
CA ARG A 16 -4.48 17.09 10.95
C ARG A 16 -3.14 17.53 10.36
N MET A 17 -2.42 16.65 9.66
CA MET A 17 -1.11 16.97 9.07
C MET A 17 -1.21 17.90 7.87
N ILE A 18 -2.31 17.85 7.11
CA ILE A 18 -2.54 18.69 5.90
C ILE A 18 -3.45 19.90 6.15
N GLY A 19 -3.95 20.10 7.37
CA GLY A 19 -4.73 21.29 7.75
C GLY A 19 -6.03 21.49 6.96
N LEU A 20 -6.56 20.43 6.33
CA LEU A 20 -7.71 20.49 5.43
C LEU A 20 -8.90 19.71 6.01
N ASN A 21 -10.09 20.31 5.95
CA ASN A 21 -11.34 19.65 6.26
C ASN A 21 -11.54 18.41 5.35
N ASP A 22 -11.79 17.25 5.95
CA ASP A 22 -12.06 15.94 5.33
C ASP A 22 -12.91 16.01 4.05
N TYR A 23 -13.91 16.88 4.02
CA TYR A 23 -14.81 17.04 2.88
C TYR A 23 -14.14 17.71 1.67
N LYS A 24 -13.38 18.78 1.90
CA LYS A 24 -12.64 19.49 0.83
C LYS A 24 -11.48 18.64 0.31
N LEU A 25 -10.83 17.87 1.18
CA LEU A 25 -9.77 16.94 0.78
C LEU A 25 -10.33 15.83 -0.11
N LYS A 26 -11.41 15.16 0.27
CA LYS A 26 -12.02 14.09 -0.54
C LYS A 26 -12.52 14.60 -1.89
N ALA A 27 -13.17 15.77 -1.92
CA ALA A 27 -13.70 16.36 -3.14
C ALA A 27 -12.58 16.84 -4.08
N GLY A 28 -11.61 17.60 -3.56
CA GLY A 28 -10.47 18.10 -4.34
C GLY A 28 -9.55 16.98 -4.83
N PHE A 29 -9.28 15.98 -3.99
CA PHE A 29 -8.41 14.86 -4.37
C PHE A 29 -9.03 13.99 -5.45
N LYS A 30 -10.33 13.69 -5.37
CA LYS A 30 -11.03 12.95 -6.43
C LYS A 30 -11.08 13.74 -7.74
N ALA A 31 -11.25 15.06 -7.67
CA ALA A 31 -11.22 15.91 -8.86
C ALA A 31 -9.83 15.96 -9.53
N MET A 32 -8.75 15.94 -8.74
CA MET A 32 -7.37 16.03 -9.23
C MET A 32 -6.77 14.67 -9.66
N PHE A 33 -7.07 13.60 -8.93
CA PHE A 33 -6.44 12.28 -9.09
C PHE A 33 -7.40 11.18 -9.57
N GLY A 34 -8.68 11.49 -9.77
CA GLY A 34 -9.69 10.52 -10.23
C GLY A 34 -10.06 9.43 -9.21
N THR A 35 -9.37 9.37 -8.06
CA THR A 35 -9.56 8.35 -7.03
C THR A 35 -9.71 8.99 -5.65
N THR A 36 -10.06 8.19 -4.64
CA THR A 36 -10.07 8.66 -3.25
C THR A 36 -8.66 8.63 -2.67
N VAL A 37 -8.40 9.39 -1.61
CA VAL A 37 -7.11 9.35 -0.88
C VAL A 37 -6.76 7.92 -0.47
N PHE A 38 -7.74 7.14 -0.01
CA PHE A 38 -7.55 5.73 0.33
C PHE A 38 -7.26 4.84 -0.88
N GLY A 39 -7.92 5.09 -2.02
CA GLY A 39 -7.65 4.39 -3.26
C GLY A 39 -6.21 4.62 -3.73
N TYR A 40 -5.76 5.88 -3.71
CA TYR A 40 -4.39 6.24 -4.04
C TYR A 40 -3.37 5.62 -3.07
N LEU A 41 -3.64 5.65 -1.76
CA LEU A 41 -2.79 5.02 -0.76
C LEU A 41 -2.70 3.51 -0.96
N ARG A 42 -3.83 2.85 -1.24
CA ARG A 42 -3.88 1.43 -1.58
C ARG A 42 -2.99 1.13 -2.79
N GLU A 43 -3.09 1.93 -3.84
CA GLU A 43 -2.25 1.75 -5.03
C GLU A 43 -0.76 1.87 -4.74
N LYS A 44 -0.36 2.88 -3.95
CA LYS A 44 1.04 3.08 -3.57
C LYS A 44 1.58 1.97 -2.68
N ARG A 45 0.77 1.44 -1.75
CA ARG A 45 1.14 0.26 -0.94
C ARG A 45 1.38 -0.97 -1.82
N LEU A 46 0.49 -1.22 -2.79
CA LEU A 46 0.62 -2.36 -3.70
C LEU A 46 1.81 -2.22 -4.68
N GLU A 47 2.16 -1.00 -5.09
CA GLU A 47 3.38 -0.72 -5.87
C GLU A 47 4.64 -1.04 -5.05
N LYS A 48 4.68 -0.60 -3.79
CA LYS A 48 5.79 -0.92 -2.89
C LYS A 48 5.90 -2.43 -2.63
N ALA A 49 4.77 -3.12 -2.48
CA ALA A 49 4.73 -4.56 -2.29
C ALA A 49 5.36 -5.31 -3.47
N LEU A 50 4.99 -4.94 -4.70
CA LEU A 50 5.55 -5.55 -5.91
C LEU A 50 7.06 -5.38 -5.95
N PHE A 51 7.55 -4.17 -5.66
CA PHE A 51 8.99 -3.90 -5.60
C PHE A 51 9.70 -4.81 -4.58
N LEU A 52 9.19 -4.92 -3.36
CA LEU A 52 9.79 -5.73 -2.29
C LEU A 52 9.83 -7.23 -2.65
N LEU A 53 8.74 -7.75 -3.20
CA LEU A 53 8.64 -9.16 -3.62
C LEU A 53 9.64 -9.49 -4.74
N GLN A 54 9.79 -8.59 -5.72
CA GLN A 54 10.71 -8.76 -6.85
C GLN A 54 12.19 -8.67 -6.44
N GLN A 55 12.51 -7.87 -5.43
CA GLN A 55 13.87 -7.82 -4.88
C GLN A 55 14.25 -9.12 -4.13
N GLY A 56 13.27 -9.94 -3.74
CA GLY A 56 13.51 -11.16 -2.97
C GLY A 56 14.00 -10.89 -1.53
N GLU A 57 13.84 -9.66 -1.05
CA GLU A 57 14.24 -9.25 0.31
C GLU A 57 13.24 -9.74 1.36
N MET A 58 11.98 -9.96 0.97
CA MET A 58 10.88 -10.30 1.87
C MET A 58 9.95 -11.35 1.26
N ASN A 59 9.40 -12.21 2.11
CA ASN A 59 8.32 -13.11 1.73
C ASN A 59 6.95 -12.39 1.73
N VAL A 60 5.89 -13.10 1.32
CA VAL A 60 4.53 -12.54 1.20
C VAL A 60 4.01 -11.99 2.53
N THR A 61 4.26 -12.69 3.64
CA THR A 61 3.80 -12.29 4.96
C THR A 61 4.53 -11.04 5.43
N GLU A 62 5.86 -11.03 5.35
CA GLU A 62 6.71 -9.88 5.72
C GLU A 62 6.36 -8.64 4.90
N THR A 63 6.18 -8.82 3.59
CA THR A 63 5.75 -7.74 2.69
C THR A 63 4.40 -7.17 3.11
N SER A 64 3.43 -8.04 3.45
CA SER A 64 2.09 -7.60 3.86
C SER A 64 2.14 -6.74 5.12
N SER A 65 2.96 -7.12 6.10
CA SER A 65 3.17 -6.34 7.31
C SER A 65 3.89 -5.02 7.02
N ALA A 66 4.94 -5.04 6.19
CA ALA A 66 5.75 -3.87 5.87
C ALA A 66 4.97 -2.75 5.16
N ILE A 67 3.92 -3.10 4.39
CA ILE A 67 3.05 -2.13 3.70
C ILE A 67 1.77 -1.80 4.48
N GLY A 68 1.68 -2.22 5.75
CA GLY A 68 0.60 -1.87 6.67
C GLY A 68 -0.70 -2.65 6.45
N TYR A 69 -0.63 -3.91 6.01
CA TYR A 69 -1.75 -4.84 6.06
C TYR A 69 -1.60 -5.75 7.29
N THR A 70 -2.64 -5.77 8.14
CA THR A 70 -2.73 -6.69 9.28
C THR A 70 -3.19 -8.09 8.87
N ASN A 71 -3.90 -8.19 7.73
CA ASN A 71 -4.39 -9.44 7.19
C ASN A 71 -3.75 -9.73 5.83
N THR A 72 -2.91 -10.76 5.79
CA THR A 72 -2.18 -11.19 4.58
C THR A 72 -3.11 -11.70 3.49
N SER A 73 -4.26 -12.30 3.82
CA SER A 73 -5.26 -12.72 2.82
C SER A 73 -5.90 -11.53 2.12
N TYR A 74 -6.24 -10.49 2.88
CA TYR A 74 -6.79 -9.24 2.31
C TYR A 74 -5.76 -8.51 1.44
N PHE A 75 -4.49 -8.54 1.85
CA PHE A 75 -3.38 -8.10 0.99
C PHE A 75 -3.31 -8.90 -0.31
N ALA A 76 -3.31 -10.23 -0.22
CA ALA A 76 -3.18 -11.10 -1.40
C ALA A 76 -4.34 -10.91 -2.39
N GLU A 77 -5.56 -10.74 -1.88
CA GLU A 77 -6.73 -10.41 -2.69
C GLU A 77 -6.57 -9.06 -3.38
N ALA A 78 -6.21 -8.01 -2.63
CA ALA A 78 -5.99 -6.68 -3.19
C ALA A 78 -4.84 -6.64 -4.21
N PHE A 79 -3.79 -7.42 -3.98
CA PHE A 79 -2.67 -7.56 -4.90
C PHE A 79 -3.09 -8.27 -6.19
N ARG A 80 -3.85 -9.36 -6.06
CA ARG A 80 -4.40 -10.11 -7.21
C ARG A 80 -5.38 -9.26 -8.02
N GLU A 81 -6.23 -8.46 -7.38
CA GLU A 81 -7.11 -7.52 -8.08
C GLU A 81 -6.33 -6.52 -8.94
N LYS A 82 -5.20 -6.00 -8.45
CA LYS A 82 -4.38 -5.02 -9.19
C LYS A 82 -3.50 -5.65 -10.27
N TYR A 83 -2.88 -6.81 -9.99
CA TYR A 83 -1.83 -7.39 -10.84
C TYR A 83 -2.23 -8.70 -11.54
N GLY A 84 -3.44 -9.20 -11.31
CA GLY A 84 -3.98 -10.41 -11.95
C GLY A 84 -3.44 -11.74 -11.41
N VAL A 85 -2.42 -11.72 -10.56
CA VAL A 85 -1.77 -12.93 -10.00
C VAL A 85 -1.51 -12.78 -8.51
N ASN A 86 -1.31 -13.91 -7.82
CA ASN A 86 -1.00 -13.91 -6.39
C ASN A 86 0.40 -13.32 -6.12
N PRO A 87 0.61 -12.66 -4.96
CA PRO A 87 1.91 -12.09 -4.60
C PRO A 87 3.04 -13.13 -4.54
N SER A 88 2.73 -14.39 -4.24
CA SER A 88 3.69 -15.50 -4.25
C SER A 88 4.34 -15.74 -5.62
N ALA A 89 3.68 -15.37 -6.72
CA ALA A 89 4.24 -15.48 -8.06
C ALA A 89 5.40 -14.49 -8.31
N PHE A 90 5.42 -13.38 -7.56
CA PHE A 90 6.48 -12.37 -7.66
C PHE A 90 7.59 -12.54 -6.63
N VAL A 91 7.43 -13.46 -5.67
CA VAL A 91 8.51 -13.78 -4.73
C VAL A 91 9.65 -14.38 -5.54
N ARG A 92 10.70 -13.59 -5.74
CA ARG A 92 11.96 -14.16 -6.23
C ARG A 92 12.42 -15.10 -5.13
N ARG A 93 12.46 -16.41 -5.41
CA ARG A 93 13.11 -17.36 -4.50
C ARG A 93 14.55 -16.88 -4.36
N SER A 94 14.83 -16.23 -3.24
CA SER A 94 16.18 -16.09 -2.74
C SER A 94 16.64 -17.52 -2.44
N SER A 95 17.25 -18.15 -3.45
CA SER A 95 17.96 -19.41 -3.28
C SER A 95 18.85 -19.26 -2.04
N ASN A 96 18.56 -20.10 -1.04
CA ASN A 96 19.28 -20.28 0.23
C ASN A 96 20.58 -19.49 0.39
N ARG A 97 20.68 -18.75 1.49
CA ARG A 97 21.92 -18.72 2.27
C ARG A 97 21.63 -19.26 3.66
#